data_AF-A0A6N4WI75-F1
#
_entry.id   AF-A0A6N4WI75-F1
#
_cell.length_a   1.000
_cell.length_b   1.000
_cell.length_c   1.000
_cell.angle_alpha   90.00
_cell.angle_beta   90.00
_cell.angle_gamma   90.00
#
_symmetry.space_group_name_H-M   'P 1'
#
loop_
_entity.id
_entity.type
_entity.pdbx_description
1 polymer ?
#
loop_
_entity_poly.entity_id
_entity_poly.type
_entity_poly.pdbx_seq_one_letter_code
_entity_poly.pdbx_strand_id
1 'polypeptide(L)' 'MNRVVGLVVAFAIGAMAIGVAAPANADPTRPFKNCTQAKAAGYCDITSDSPLYTPSQDRDSDGYACEC' A
#
# COMPACT_ATOMS: atom_id res chain seq x y z
N MET A 1 23.20 21.96 -54.35
CA MET A 1 23.30 20.73 -55.15
C MET A 1 24.51 19.91 -54.71
N ASN A 2 24.44 18.58 -54.90
CA ASN A 2 25.41 17.49 -54.61
C ASN A 2 25.40 16.90 -53.19
N ARG A 3 24.66 15.79 -52.98
CA ARG A 3 25.10 14.37 -53.13
C ARG A 3 26.06 14.04 -51.96
N VAL A 4 25.74 13.19 -50.98
CA VAL A 4 25.44 11.76 -51.08
C VAL A 4 24.71 11.31 -49.81
N VAL A 5 23.78 10.37 -50.01
CA VAL A 5 23.09 9.50 -49.05
C VAL A 5 23.99 9.07 -47.88
N GLY A 6 23.56 9.40 -46.65
CA GLY A 6 24.10 8.86 -45.41
C GLY A 6 22.96 8.21 -44.60
N LEU A 7 22.79 6.90 -44.78
CA LEU A 7 21.89 6.07 -43.99
C LEU A 7 22.52 5.83 -42.62
N VAL A 8 21.93 6.36 -41.53
CA VAL A 8 22.06 5.78 -40.17
C VAL A 8 20.77 6.03 -39.39
N VAL A 9 20.21 4.93 -38.92
CA VAL A 9 19.01 4.74 -38.10
C VAL A 9 19.17 5.37 -36.70
N ALA A 10 18.12 6.00 -36.17
CA ALA A 10 17.93 6.06 -34.70
C ALA A 10 16.45 6.17 -34.35
N PHE A 11 15.93 5.04 -33.86
CA PHE A 11 14.63 4.80 -33.27
C PHE A 11 14.44 5.57 -31.94
N ALA A 12 13.19 6.02 -31.70
CA ALA A 12 12.53 6.15 -30.38
C ALA A 12 13.21 7.12 -29.36
N ILE A 13 12.57 7.65 -28.32
CA ILE A 13 11.71 7.04 -27.31
C ILE A 13 10.87 8.17 -26.69
N GLY A 14 9.55 8.06 -26.75
CA GLY A 14 8.66 8.88 -25.93
C GLY A 14 8.90 8.56 -24.46
N ALA A 15 9.35 9.54 -23.69
CA ALA A 15 9.53 9.40 -22.25
C ALA A 15 8.14 9.32 -21.60
N MET A 16 7.64 8.09 -21.44
CA MET A 16 6.53 7.77 -20.56
C MET A 16 6.96 8.11 -19.14
N ALA A 17 6.34 9.11 -18.53
CA ALA A 17 6.44 9.35 -17.09
C ALA A 17 5.74 8.19 -16.38
N ILE A 18 6.53 7.19 -16.00
CA ILE A 18 6.06 6.03 -15.23
C ILE A 18 5.79 6.53 -13.81
N GLY A 19 4.53 6.75 -13.48
CA GLY A 19 4.11 7.00 -12.09
C GLY A 19 4.52 5.82 -11.23
N VAL A 20 5.27 6.08 -10.16
CA VAL A 20 5.59 5.07 -9.15
C VAL A 20 4.31 4.74 -8.37
N ALA A 21 3.58 3.72 -8.81
CA ALA A 21 2.52 3.14 -8.01
C ALA A 21 3.18 2.50 -6.78
N ALA A 22 2.89 3.00 -5.58
CA ALA A 22 3.24 2.32 -4.35
C ALA A 22 2.65 0.89 -4.39
N PRO A 23 3.35 -0.13 -3.86
CA PRO A 23 2.81 -1.47 -3.82
C PRO A 23 1.51 -1.44 -3.03
N ALA A 24 0.39 -1.78 -3.69
CA ALA A 24 -0.87 -2.02 -3.04
C ALA A 24 -0.75 -3.33 -2.25
N ASN A 25 -0.21 -3.24 -1.04
CA ASN A 25 -0.30 -4.34 -0.09
C ASN A 25 -1.77 -4.47 0.30
N ALA A 26 -2.36 -5.63 0.05
CA ALA A 26 -3.72 -5.89 0.49
C ALA A 26 -3.77 -5.80 2.01
N ASP A 27 -4.62 -4.92 2.55
CA ASP A 27 -4.86 -4.87 3.98
C ASP A 27 -5.39 -6.22 4.48
N PRO A 28 -5.02 -6.63 5.71
CA PRO A 28 -5.54 -7.83 6.30
C PRO A 28 -7.06 -7.70 6.42
N THR A 29 -7.76 -8.77 6.06
CA THR A 29 -9.23 -8.84 6.10
C THR A 29 -9.74 -9.66 7.29
N ARG A 30 -8.81 -10.14 8.13
CA ARG A 30 -9.13 -10.94 9.33
C ARG A 30 -8.49 -10.29 10.55
N PRO A 31 -9.19 -10.24 11.69
CA PRO A 31 -8.62 -9.71 12.92
C PRO A 31 -7.35 -10.42 13.34
N PHE A 32 -6.46 -9.67 13.97
CA PHE A 32 -5.25 -10.22 14.57
C PHE A 32 -5.60 -11.12 15.75
N LYS A 33 -4.73 -12.09 16.06
CA LYS A 33 -4.91 -12.96 17.23
C LYS A 33 -4.94 -12.15 18.54
N ASN A 34 -4.16 -11.09 18.60
CA ASN A 34 -4.05 -10.17 19.75
C ASN A 34 -3.43 -8.85 19.31
N CYS A 35 -3.52 -7.84 20.18
CA CYS A 35 -2.97 -6.52 19.92
C CYS A 35 -1.44 -6.50 19.78
N THR A 36 -0.72 -7.46 20.37
CA THR A 36 0.73 -7.57 20.16
C THR A 36 1.05 -7.86 18.69
N GLN A 37 0.30 -8.76 18.05
CA GLN A 37 0.44 -9.04 16.62
C GLN A 37 0.01 -7.85 15.76
N ALA A 38 -1.11 -7.20 16.11
CA ALA A 38 -1.58 -6.02 15.39
C ALA A 38 -0.52 -4.92 15.37
N LYS A 39 0.00 -4.55 16.55
CA LYS A 39 1.05 -3.53 16.71
C LYS A 39 2.35 -3.91 16.01
N ALA A 40 2.75 -5.19 16.08
CA ALA A 40 3.93 -5.68 15.36
C ALA A 40 3.76 -5.60 13.83
N ALA A 41 2.53 -5.69 13.34
CA ALA A 41 2.18 -5.47 11.93
C ALA A 41 1.94 -3.98 11.59
N GLY A 42 2.07 -3.07 12.56
CA GLY A 42 1.86 -1.63 12.37
C GLY A 42 0.41 -1.16 12.48
N TYR A 43 -0.49 -2.02 12.97
CA TYR A 43 -1.90 -1.68 13.20
C TYR A 43 -2.13 -1.33 14.68
N CYS A 44 -2.58 -0.10 14.93
CA CYS A 44 -3.17 0.34 16.19
C CYS A 44 -4.37 1.25 15.91
N ASP A 45 -5.08 1.65 16.96
CA ASP A 45 -6.31 2.47 16.88
C ASP A 45 -7.33 1.89 15.90
N ILE A 46 -7.55 0.58 15.98
CA ILE A 46 -8.41 -0.16 15.06
C ILE A 46 -9.87 0.20 15.37
N THR A 47 -10.49 0.98 14.49
CA THR A 47 -11.86 1.45 14.64
C THR A 47 -12.88 0.32 14.51
N SER A 48 -14.03 0.44 15.18
CA SER A 48 -15.11 -0.54 15.16
C SER A 48 -15.70 -0.90 13.78
N ASP A 49 -15.52 -0.04 12.77
CA ASP A 49 -15.91 -0.29 11.37
C ASP A 49 -14.87 -1.12 10.60
N SER A 50 -13.67 -1.29 11.14
CA SER A 50 -12.60 -2.06 10.52
C SER A 50 -12.89 -3.56 10.55
N PRO A 51 -12.59 -4.32 9.47
CA PRO A 51 -12.65 -5.78 9.49
C PRO A 51 -11.64 -6.41 10.46
N LEU A 52 -10.72 -5.61 11.00
CA LEU A 52 -9.72 -6.01 11.98
C LEU A 52 -10.21 -5.85 13.42
N TYR A 53 -11.32 -5.13 13.63
CA TYR A 53 -11.85 -4.88 14.95
C TYR A 53 -12.32 -6.16 15.61
N THR A 54 -12.00 -6.29 16.89
CA THR A 54 -12.46 -7.41 17.73
C THR A 54 -12.91 -6.84 19.07
N PRO A 55 -14.17 -7.05 19.49
CA PRO A 55 -14.67 -6.55 20.78
C PRO A 55 -13.87 -7.05 22.00
N SER A 56 -13.26 -8.24 21.91
CA SER A 56 -12.39 -8.74 22.99
C SER A 56 -11.04 -8.01 23.09
N GLN A 57 -10.68 -7.20 22.09
CA GLN A 57 -9.43 -6.44 22.01
C GLN A 57 -9.62 -4.95 22.32
N ASP A 58 -10.87 -4.49 22.36
CA ASP A 58 -11.32 -3.21 22.90
C ASP A 58 -11.77 -3.44 24.35
N ARG A 59 -10.89 -3.14 25.31
CA ARG A 59 -11.08 -3.55 26.71
C ARG A 59 -12.05 -2.64 27.46
N ASP A 60 -12.07 -1.37 27.11
CA ASP A 60 -12.92 -0.32 27.68
C ASP A 60 -14.18 -0.04 26.86
N SER A 61 -14.30 -0.69 25.69
CA SER A 61 -15.49 -0.64 24.83
C SER A 61 -15.77 0.76 24.31
N ASP A 62 -14.73 1.51 23.98
CA ASP A 62 -14.81 2.88 23.47
C ASP A 62 -14.91 2.94 21.93
N GLY A 63 -14.79 1.79 21.26
CA GLY A 63 -14.85 1.64 19.81
C GLY A 63 -13.49 1.59 19.12
N TYR A 64 -12.39 1.58 19.86
CA TYR A 64 -11.02 1.47 19.36
C TYR A 64 -10.31 0.25 19.96
N ALA A 65 -10.02 -0.74 19.11
CA ALA A 65 -9.25 -1.90 19.51
C ALA A 65 -7.74 -1.64 19.35
N CYS A 66 -6.94 -2.21 20.26
CA CYS A 66 -5.48 -2.24 20.15
C CYS A 66 -4.81 -0.87 20.04
N GLU A 67 -5.32 0.12 20.76
CA GLU A 67 -4.84 1.50 20.80
C GLU A 67 -3.33 1.63 21.03
N CYS A 68 -2.70 2.63 20.41
CA CYS A 68 -1.33 3.07 20.67
C CYS A 68 -1.30 3.96 21.94
#